data_AF-A0A1B8DUD3-F1
#
_entry.id   AF-A0A1B8DUD3-F1
#
_cell.length_a   1.000
_cell.length_b   1.000
_cell.length_c   1.000
_cell.angle_alpha   90.00
_cell.angle_beta   90.00
_cell.angle_gamma   90.00
#
_symmetry.space_group_name_H-M   'P 1'
#
loop_
_entity.id
_entity.type
_entity.pdbx_description
1 polymer ?
#
loop_
_entity_poly.entity_id
_entity_poly.type
_entity_poly.pdbx_seq_one_letter_code
_entity_poly.pdbx_strand_id
1 'polypeptide(L)'
;MASKINSNLQPSHPKVGEAYYDDDHHYDDNDYSDERTAPKARSTLTCGCFLLELWKWWRDIVNIITDFAIGTVTLWITWNFVRTGNLDFLADNLHIFADLIQEFSSGECPQLRPHLPRHRSNTKLKIYSTELLNPSNLNPSTMSPPPAAPPESPASPPPPPLPWTQSTFNFLTPHLPPSPPLSPTPTPKPHLTLTYTTSLSGTPPSPPATNPLTHYLRRHHAALLISAPTALAHDPDLTCRLSGAYDGDDPLAWQPRPVILDPRGRWVVEGSKVMRMAREGRGRGPWVVTGMGGVREERAEALEAVGGAMIPMVVREGGGFGWGDLMEVLAGRGVGSVLVEGGEGVVGGLLKEKGLVDAVVVTVVPRWVGSGGVGVVPERGEGEGEEVRGARWVQMGEDVVVCGTLG
;
A
#
# COMPACT_ATOMS: atom_id res chain seq x y z
N MET A 1 15.49 -74.77 33.64
CA MET A 1 14.59 -75.79 33.06
C MET A 1 14.18 -75.27 31.69
N ALA A 2 14.97 -75.56 30.63
CA ALA A 2 14.78 -76.66 29.67
C ALA A 2 13.39 -76.57 28.98
N SER A 3 13.26 -76.29 27.68
CA SER A 3 13.74 -77.09 26.53
C SER A 3 13.66 -76.25 25.22
N LYS A 4 14.71 -76.09 24.36
CA LYS A 4 15.26 -77.02 23.32
C LYS A 4 14.36 -77.04 22.04
N ILE A 5 14.78 -76.89 20.76
CA ILE A 5 15.90 -77.46 19.96
C ILE A 5 16.05 -76.77 18.55
N ASN A 6 17.31 -76.59 18.07
CA ASN A 6 17.95 -76.64 16.71
C ASN A 6 17.32 -75.98 15.44
N SER A 7 18.02 -75.67 14.33
CA SER A 7 19.40 -75.91 13.82
C SER A 7 19.70 -75.01 12.61
N ASN A 8 21.00 -74.78 12.39
CA ASN A 8 21.72 -74.25 11.21
C ASN A 8 21.19 -74.64 9.82
N LEU A 9 21.36 -73.74 8.83
CA LEU A 9 21.87 -74.02 7.47
C LEU A 9 22.07 -72.70 6.67
N GLN A 10 23.30 -72.41 6.22
CA GLN A 10 23.59 -71.56 5.05
C GLN A 10 23.25 -72.35 3.76
N PRO A 11 22.95 -71.73 2.58
CA PRO A 11 24.01 -71.36 1.61
C PRO A 11 23.69 -70.27 0.53
N SER A 12 24.76 -69.83 -0.14
CA SER A 12 24.92 -69.51 -1.59
C SER A 12 24.06 -68.47 -2.34
N HIS A 13 24.77 -67.59 -3.08
CA HIS A 13 24.31 -66.76 -4.22
C HIS A 13 23.50 -67.54 -5.28
N PRO A 14 22.65 -66.83 -6.08
CA PRO A 14 22.95 -66.69 -7.51
C PRO A 14 22.47 -65.39 -8.22
N LYS A 15 23.23 -65.06 -9.28
CA LYS A 15 22.90 -64.58 -10.66
C LYS A 15 21.59 -63.82 -10.99
N VAL A 16 21.78 -62.62 -11.57
CA VAL A 16 21.40 -62.12 -12.92
C VAL A 16 20.26 -62.80 -13.72
N GLY A 17 19.32 -61.96 -14.18
CA GLY A 17 18.47 -62.04 -15.39
C GLY A 17 17.60 -60.76 -15.46
N GLU A 18 17.75 -59.82 -16.40
CA GLU A 18 17.28 -59.79 -17.82
C GLU A 18 15.78 -60.16 -17.96
N ALA A 19 14.92 -59.50 -18.74
CA ALA A 19 15.00 -58.43 -19.74
C ALA A 19 13.57 -57.89 -19.99
N TYR A 20 13.44 -56.75 -20.68
CA TYR A 20 12.53 -56.48 -21.81
C TYR A 20 12.28 -54.96 -21.96
N TYR A 21 12.81 -54.36 -23.01
CA TYR A 21 12.04 -53.62 -24.00
C TYR A 21 12.90 -53.51 -25.28
N ASP A 22 12.33 -54.05 -26.36
CA ASP A 22 12.90 -54.20 -27.70
C ASP A 22 13.18 -52.87 -28.42
N ASP A 23 14.18 -52.96 -29.30
CA ASP A 23 14.48 -52.16 -30.49
C ASP A 23 13.22 -51.97 -31.38
N ASP A 24 13.11 -51.08 -32.37
CA ASP A 24 14.01 -50.85 -33.49
C ASP A 24 13.41 -49.74 -34.40
N HIS A 25 14.23 -48.85 -34.96
CA HIS A 25 14.37 -48.67 -36.43
C HIS A 25 15.07 -47.36 -36.85
N HIS A 26 16.23 -47.60 -37.46
CA HIS A 26 17.04 -46.82 -38.40
C HIS A 26 16.30 -46.04 -39.51
N TYR A 27 16.90 -44.94 -39.98
CA TYR A 27 17.65 -44.83 -41.26
C TYR A 27 18.27 -43.41 -41.33
N ASP A 28 19.59 -43.23 -41.24
CA ASP A 28 20.67 -43.39 -42.23
C ASP A 28 20.91 -42.16 -43.13
N ASP A 29 22.09 -41.58 -42.93
CA ASP A 29 23.09 -41.19 -43.91
C ASP A 29 22.86 -40.12 -45.01
N ASN A 30 23.78 -39.15 -44.92
CA ASN A 30 24.61 -38.57 -45.98
C ASN A 30 24.13 -37.34 -46.78
N ASP A 31 25.15 -36.49 -46.96
CA ASP A 31 25.40 -35.61 -48.11
C ASP A 31 24.88 -34.17 -48.02
N TYR A 32 25.77 -33.24 -47.65
CA TYR A 32 26.29 -32.31 -48.66
C TYR A 32 27.56 -31.59 -48.20
N SER A 33 28.49 -31.54 -49.13
CA SER A 33 29.80 -30.93 -49.07
C SER A 33 29.75 -29.41 -49.23
N ASP A 34 30.70 -28.76 -48.56
CA ASP A 34 31.51 -27.60 -48.97
C ASP A 34 30.94 -26.64 -50.04
N GLU A 35 30.67 -25.38 -49.68
CA GLU A 35 31.03 -24.25 -50.55
C GLU A 35 31.00 -22.90 -49.82
N ARG A 36 32.19 -22.30 -49.73
CA ARG A 36 32.41 -20.88 -49.43
C ARG A 36 31.56 -20.00 -50.36
N THR A 37 30.64 -19.21 -49.80
CA THR A 37 30.19 -17.99 -50.48
C THR A 37 30.01 -16.85 -49.48
N ALA A 38 30.76 -15.78 -49.73
CA ALA A 38 30.69 -14.50 -49.02
C ALA A 38 29.26 -13.93 -49.03
N PRO A 39 28.86 -13.15 -48.01
CA PRO A 39 27.56 -12.49 -48.02
C PRO A 39 27.52 -11.45 -49.16
N LYS A 40 26.78 -11.78 -50.22
CA LYS A 40 26.37 -10.80 -51.24
C LYS A 40 25.47 -9.77 -50.57
N ALA A 41 25.95 -8.53 -50.53
CA ALA A 41 25.18 -7.36 -50.15
C ALA A 41 23.86 -7.33 -50.92
N ARG A 42 22.74 -7.40 -50.20
CA ARG A 42 21.41 -7.20 -50.79
C ARG A 42 21.23 -5.72 -51.12
N SER A 43 20.89 -5.52 -52.39
CA SER A 43 20.43 -4.31 -53.05
C SER A 43 19.67 -3.33 -52.16
N THR A 44 20.12 -2.09 -52.21
CA THR A 44 19.44 -0.83 -51.87
C THR A 44 17.90 -0.94 -51.83
N LEU A 45 17.33 -0.98 -50.62
CA LEU A 45 15.95 -0.55 -50.41
C LEU A 45 15.89 0.95 -50.70
N THR A 46 15.17 1.32 -51.75
CA THR A 46 14.87 2.72 -52.05
C THR A 46 14.16 3.34 -50.85
N CYS A 47 14.54 4.58 -50.49
CA CYS A 47 14.11 5.32 -49.31
C CYS A 47 12.57 5.29 -49.08
N GLY A 48 11.78 5.17 -50.17
CA GLY A 48 10.33 5.03 -50.11
C GLY A 48 9.81 3.72 -49.47
N CYS A 49 10.49 2.58 -49.64
CA CYS A 49 10.06 1.31 -49.03
C CYS A 49 10.31 1.28 -47.52
N PHE A 50 11.39 1.92 -47.05
CA PHE A 50 11.70 2.02 -45.63
C PHE A 50 10.70 2.92 -44.88
N LEU A 51 10.29 4.02 -45.51
CA LEU A 51 9.26 4.93 -44.97
C LEU A 51 7.87 4.29 -44.93
N LEU A 52 7.53 3.43 -45.91
CA LEU A 52 6.27 2.69 -45.92
C LEU A 52 6.20 1.62 -44.81
N GLU A 53 7.31 0.92 -44.55
CA GLU A 53 7.39 -0.05 -43.44
C GLU A 53 7.37 0.65 -42.08
N LEU A 54 8.05 1.78 -41.92
CA LEU A 54 7.96 2.63 -40.73
C LEU A 54 6.53 3.15 -40.50
N TRP A 55 5.82 3.54 -41.55
CA TRP A 55 4.44 4.03 -41.43
C TRP A 55 3.44 2.91 -41.08
N LYS A 56 3.65 1.68 -41.57
CA LYS A 56 2.88 0.50 -41.13
C LYS A 56 3.11 0.24 -39.65
N TRP A 57 4.37 0.19 -39.22
CA TRP A 57 4.73 -0.06 -37.83
C TRP A 57 4.17 0.99 -36.87
N TRP A 58 4.23 2.26 -37.27
CA TRP A 58 3.66 3.36 -36.49
C TRP A 58 2.14 3.26 -36.36
N ARG A 59 1.44 2.92 -37.45
CA ARG A 59 -0.01 2.69 -37.43
C ARG A 59 -0.41 1.50 -36.55
N ASP A 60 0.35 0.42 -36.58
CA ASP A 60 0.09 -0.74 -35.73
C ASP A 60 0.26 -0.41 -34.24
N ILE A 61 1.26 0.42 -33.89
CA ILE A 61 1.43 0.94 -32.53
C ILE A 61 0.26 1.82 -32.11
N VAL A 62 -0.18 2.74 -32.98
CA VAL A 62 -1.33 3.60 -32.70
C VAL A 62 -2.60 2.77 -32.47
N ASN A 63 -2.80 1.72 -33.27
CA ASN A 63 -3.93 0.80 -33.09
C ASN A 63 -3.85 0.05 -31.76
N ILE A 64 -2.68 -0.48 -31.39
CA ILE A 64 -2.48 -1.17 -30.10
C ILE A 64 -2.76 -0.25 -28.91
N ILE A 65 -2.29 1.00 -28.97
CA ILE A 65 -2.54 1.99 -27.91
C ILE A 65 -4.04 2.32 -27.83
N THR A 66 -4.69 2.46 -28.98
CA THR A 66 -6.13 2.76 -29.07
C THR A 66 -6.96 1.61 -28.50
N ASP A 67 -6.64 0.36 -28.86
CA ASP A 67 -7.33 -0.83 -28.35
C ASP A 67 -7.14 -0.98 -26.83
N PHE A 68 -5.94 -0.67 -26.31
CA PHE A 68 -5.68 -0.69 -24.88
C PHE A 68 -6.46 0.40 -24.13
N ALA A 69 -6.56 1.60 -24.70
CA ALA A 69 -7.35 2.70 -24.15
C ALA A 69 -8.86 2.34 -24.13
N ILE A 70 -9.38 1.78 -25.22
CA ILE A 70 -10.78 1.33 -25.29
C ILE A 70 -11.03 0.22 -24.28
N GLY A 71 -10.13 -0.76 -24.16
CA GLY A 71 -10.26 -1.86 -23.20
C GLY A 71 -10.25 -1.39 -21.75
N THR A 72 -9.36 -0.47 -21.40
CA THR A 72 -9.28 0.10 -20.04
C THR A 72 -10.50 0.94 -19.69
N VAL A 73 -11.00 1.76 -20.62
CA VAL A 73 -12.24 2.53 -20.43
C VAL A 73 -13.44 1.61 -20.30
N THR A 74 -13.54 0.57 -21.13
CA THR A 74 -14.64 -0.41 -21.08
C THR A 74 -14.64 -1.16 -19.75
N LEU A 75 -13.48 -1.65 -19.30
CA LEU A 75 -13.34 -2.33 -18.00
C LEU A 75 -13.70 -1.40 -16.83
N TRP A 76 -13.30 -0.13 -16.89
CA TRP A 76 -13.64 0.84 -15.87
C TRP A 76 -15.13 1.14 -15.82
N ILE A 77 -15.79 1.29 -16.98
CA ILE A 77 -17.25 1.45 -17.08
C ILE A 77 -17.97 0.22 -16.53
N THR A 78 -17.56 -0.99 -16.93
CA THR A 78 -18.17 -2.24 -16.45
C THR A 78 -18.00 -2.38 -14.94
N TRP A 79 -16.81 -2.09 -14.41
CA TRP A 79 -16.55 -2.08 -12.96
C TRP A 79 -17.42 -1.08 -12.21
N ASN A 80 -17.57 0.14 -12.75
CA ASN A 80 -18.36 1.19 -12.13
C ASN A 80 -19.87 0.85 -12.14
N PHE A 81 -20.36 0.28 -13.25
CA PHE A 81 -21.74 -0.22 -13.36
C PHE A 81 -22.05 -1.35 -12.38
N VAL A 82 -21.16 -2.35 -12.26
CA VAL A 82 -21.31 -3.44 -11.28
C VAL A 82 -21.33 -2.91 -9.85
N ARG A 83 -20.56 -1.84 -9.56
CA ARG A 83 -20.46 -1.27 -8.22
C ARG A 83 -21.64 -0.37 -7.83
N THR A 84 -22.22 0.38 -8.77
CA THR A 84 -23.18 1.46 -8.48
C THR A 84 -24.58 1.22 -9.02
N GLY A 85 -24.75 0.33 -10.01
CA GLY A 85 -26.05 -0.01 -10.60
C GLY A 85 -26.72 1.11 -11.40
N ASN A 86 -26.02 2.22 -11.70
CA ASN A 86 -26.59 3.38 -12.39
C ASN A 86 -25.81 3.72 -13.68
N LEU A 87 -26.55 3.93 -14.78
CA LEU A 87 -26.02 4.26 -16.13
C LEU A 87 -25.95 5.78 -16.40
N ASP A 88 -26.54 6.63 -15.55
CA ASP A 88 -26.63 8.08 -15.78
C ASP A 88 -25.26 8.77 -15.88
N PHE A 89 -24.23 8.18 -15.26
CA PHE A 89 -22.84 8.66 -15.32
C PHE A 89 -22.25 8.68 -16.74
N LEU A 90 -22.73 7.82 -17.64
CA LEU A 90 -22.22 7.73 -19.01
C LEU A 90 -22.75 8.86 -19.90
N ALA A 91 -23.98 9.32 -19.64
CA ALA A 91 -24.61 10.37 -20.43
C ALA A 91 -23.94 11.73 -20.19
N ASP A 92 -23.57 12.03 -18.94
CA ASP A 92 -22.95 13.30 -18.55
C ASP A 92 -21.49 13.44 -19.00
N ASN A 93 -20.78 12.31 -19.19
CA ASN A 93 -19.35 12.30 -19.51
C ASN A 93 -19.02 11.95 -20.96
N LEU A 94 -20.01 11.60 -21.79
CA LEU A 94 -19.80 11.22 -23.20
C LEU A 94 -19.14 12.34 -24.02
N HIS A 95 -19.39 13.59 -23.64
CA HIS A 95 -18.83 14.79 -24.28
C HIS A 95 -17.31 14.88 -24.09
N ILE A 96 -16.80 14.50 -22.92
CA ILE A 96 -15.37 14.54 -22.59
C ILE A 96 -14.58 13.53 -23.42
N PHE A 97 -15.16 12.35 -23.66
CA PHE A 97 -14.55 11.33 -24.51
C PHE A 97 -14.62 11.70 -25.99
N ALA A 98 -15.70 12.35 -26.44
CA ALA A 98 -15.80 12.86 -27.80
C ALA A 98 -14.74 13.93 -28.08
N ASP A 99 -14.51 14.86 -27.14
CA ASP A 99 -13.49 15.90 -27.25
C ASP A 99 -12.07 15.31 -27.27
N LEU A 100 -11.79 14.31 -26.42
CA LEU A 100 -10.48 13.64 -26.39
C LEU A 100 -10.18 12.87 -27.69
N ILE A 101 -11.18 12.19 -28.26
CA ILE A 101 -11.04 11.48 -29.53
C ILE A 101 -10.85 12.47 -30.69
N GLN A 102 -11.51 13.63 -30.63
CA GLN A 102 -11.36 14.68 -31.64
C GLN A 102 -9.97 15.34 -31.58
N GLU A 103 -9.42 15.51 -30.38
CA GLU A 103 -8.07 16.03 -30.15
C GLU A 103 -6.98 15.09 -30.70
N PHE A 104 -7.10 13.77 -30.46
CA PHE A 104 -6.18 12.76 -31.00
C PHE A 104 -6.28 12.57 -32.52
N SER A 105 -7.46 12.78 -33.10
CA SER A 105 -7.69 12.70 -34.57
C SER A 105 -7.13 13.91 -35.32
N SER A 106 -6.90 15.05 -34.65
CA SER A 106 -6.55 16.31 -35.29
C SER A 106 -5.07 16.48 -35.66
N GLY A 107 -4.13 15.69 -35.10
CA GLY A 107 -2.79 15.48 -35.66
C GLY A 107 -1.95 16.71 -36.04
N GLU A 108 -2.08 17.87 -35.38
CA GLU A 108 -1.30 19.07 -35.71
C GLU A 108 -0.18 19.39 -34.70
N CYS A 109 1.03 19.58 -35.24
CA CYS A 109 2.27 19.88 -34.54
C CYS A 109 2.38 21.38 -34.19
N PRO A 110 2.86 21.79 -33.00
CA PRO A 110 2.84 23.19 -32.58
C PRO A 110 4.06 23.96 -33.10
N GLN A 111 3.88 24.81 -34.12
CA GLN A 111 4.78 25.94 -34.41
C GLN A 111 4.03 27.15 -35.00
N LEU A 112 4.34 28.32 -34.42
CA LEU A 112 4.09 29.72 -34.82
C LEU A 112 3.37 29.99 -36.16
N ARG A 113 2.37 30.90 -36.16
CA ARG A 113 2.40 32.24 -36.83
C ARG A 113 1.08 33.07 -36.72
N PRO A 114 1.08 34.36 -37.11
CA PRO A 114 0.31 35.44 -36.47
C PRO A 114 -1.00 35.87 -37.17
N HIS A 115 -1.77 36.67 -36.43
CA HIS A 115 -2.79 37.67 -36.77
C HIS A 115 -3.31 37.90 -38.23
N LEU A 116 -4.66 37.89 -38.32
CA LEU A 116 -5.63 38.63 -39.19
C LEU A 116 -5.95 38.09 -40.64
N PRO A 117 -7.13 38.42 -41.25
CA PRO A 117 -8.52 38.29 -40.79
C PRO A 117 -9.52 37.78 -41.89
N ARG A 118 -10.76 37.42 -41.47
CA ARG A 118 -12.05 37.36 -42.24
C ARG A 118 -12.17 36.43 -43.47
N HIS A 119 -13.17 35.53 -43.46
CA HIS A 119 -14.43 35.73 -44.19
C HIS A 119 -15.53 34.73 -43.80
N ARG A 120 -16.79 35.20 -43.89
CA ARG A 120 -18.06 34.51 -43.59
C ARG A 120 -18.36 33.32 -44.50
N SER A 121 -19.02 32.30 -43.95
CA SER A 121 -20.10 31.58 -44.64
C SER A 121 -21.18 31.12 -43.66
N ASN A 122 -22.43 31.30 -44.09
CA ASN A 122 -23.66 31.17 -43.33
C ASN A 122 -24.02 29.72 -43.00
N THR A 123 -24.55 29.47 -41.79
CA THR A 123 -25.58 28.44 -41.62
C THR A 123 -26.59 28.91 -40.57
N LYS A 124 -27.86 28.90 -40.97
CA LYS A 124 -29.05 29.37 -40.24
C LYS A 124 -29.28 28.53 -38.99
N LEU A 125 -29.43 29.18 -37.82
CA LEU A 125 -30.22 28.64 -36.72
C LEU A 125 -31.28 29.66 -36.28
N LYS A 126 -32.49 29.14 -36.08
CA LYS A 126 -33.70 29.86 -35.70
C LYS A 126 -33.52 30.50 -34.32
N ILE A 127 -33.74 31.81 -34.26
CA ILE A 127 -33.78 32.62 -33.05
C ILE A 127 -35.20 32.54 -32.48
N TYR A 128 -35.35 32.11 -31.23
CA TYR A 128 -36.49 32.51 -30.39
C TYR A 128 -36.12 33.83 -29.72
N SER A 129 -37.00 34.81 -29.89
CA SER A 129 -36.89 36.18 -29.38
C SER A 129 -36.76 36.23 -27.86
N THR A 130 -35.86 37.09 -27.38
CA THR A 130 -35.97 37.73 -26.07
C THR A 130 -35.83 39.23 -26.29
N GLU A 131 -36.93 39.94 -26.07
CA GLU A 131 -36.98 41.39 -26.04
C GLU A 131 -36.17 41.90 -24.84
N LEU A 132 -35.27 42.84 -25.14
CA LEU A 132 -34.96 44.07 -24.42
C LEU A 132 -35.24 44.08 -22.90
N LEU A 133 -34.17 44.25 -22.11
CA LEU A 133 -34.15 45.25 -21.04
C LEU A 133 -32.70 45.71 -20.74
N ASN A 134 -32.62 47.03 -20.59
CA ASN A 134 -31.49 47.94 -20.63
C ASN A 134 -30.69 47.95 -19.30
N PRO A 135 -29.34 48.02 -19.29
CA PRO A 135 -28.58 48.06 -18.05
C PRO A 135 -28.49 49.49 -17.54
N SER A 136 -29.52 49.98 -16.84
CA SER A 136 -29.44 51.26 -16.12
C SER A 136 -30.24 51.31 -14.82
N ASN A 137 -30.74 50.18 -14.30
CA ASN A 137 -31.49 50.14 -13.04
C ASN A 137 -31.16 48.88 -12.23
N LEU A 138 -29.95 48.78 -11.66
CA LEU A 138 -29.68 47.81 -10.59
C LEU A 138 -28.99 48.50 -9.42
N ASN A 139 -29.78 48.64 -8.36
CA ASN A 139 -29.46 49.16 -7.04
C ASN A 139 -28.51 48.15 -6.32
N PRO A 140 -27.42 48.55 -5.64
CA PRO A 140 -26.42 47.62 -5.09
C PRO A 140 -26.84 46.96 -3.76
N SER A 141 -28.12 46.64 -3.58
CA SER A 141 -28.65 46.16 -2.30
C SER A 141 -29.59 44.96 -2.45
N THR A 142 -29.29 44.01 -3.33
CA THR A 142 -29.95 42.68 -3.33
C THR A 142 -29.06 41.63 -4.01
N MET A 143 -28.02 41.16 -3.34
CA MET A 143 -27.41 39.86 -3.62
C MET A 143 -27.28 39.12 -2.30
N SER A 144 -28.15 38.15 -2.08
CA SER A 144 -27.98 37.17 -1.01
C SER A 144 -26.72 36.35 -1.31
N PRO A 145 -25.88 36.04 -0.30
CA PRO A 145 -24.73 35.17 -0.50
C PRO A 145 -25.18 33.79 -1.01
N PRO A 146 -24.33 33.06 -1.75
CA PRO A 146 -24.62 31.69 -2.15
C PRO A 146 -24.96 30.85 -0.91
N PRO A 147 -25.89 29.88 -1.01
CA PRO A 147 -26.26 29.04 0.12
C PRO A 147 -25.00 28.38 0.67
N ALA A 148 -24.78 28.51 1.97
CA ALA A 148 -23.69 27.85 2.68
C ALA A 148 -23.70 26.36 2.33
N ALA A 149 -22.51 25.79 2.12
CA ALA A 149 -22.34 24.35 2.01
C ALA A 149 -23.12 23.68 3.18
N PRO A 150 -23.84 22.58 2.92
CA PRO A 150 -24.56 21.89 3.98
C PRO A 150 -23.58 21.61 5.13
N PRO A 151 -23.99 21.83 6.39
CA PRO A 151 -23.12 21.53 7.53
C PRO A 151 -22.66 20.08 7.41
N GLU A 152 -21.35 19.86 7.55
CA GLU A 152 -20.80 18.51 7.72
C GLU A 152 -21.69 17.78 8.73
N SER A 153 -22.19 16.60 8.34
CA SER A 153 -22.99 15.76 9.21
C SER A 153 -22.30 15.67 10.57
N PRO A 154 -23.00 15.92 11.70
CA PRO A 154 -22.36 15.95 13.00
C PRO A 154 -21.62 14.63 13.20
N ALA A 155 -20.30 14.74 13.38
CA ALA A 155 -19.42 13.59 13.55
C ALA A 155 -20.03 12.66 14.60
N SER A 156 -20.11 11.37 14.26
CA SER A 156 -20.59 10.34 15.20
C SER A 156 -19.84 10.50 16.52
N PRO A 157 -20.52 10.42 17.69
CA PRO A 157 -19.84 10.54 18.97
C PRO A 157 -18.69 9.52 19.03
N PRO A 158 -17.54 9.90 19.58
CA PRO A 158 -16.39 9.00 19.63
C PRO A 158 -16.74 7.70 20.36
N PRO A 159 -16.17 6.57 19.95
CA PRO A 159 -16.39 5.30 20.63
C PRO A 159 -15.97 5.40 22.10
N PRO A 160 -16.68 4.73 23.02
CA PRO A 160 -16.39 4.82 24.45
C PRO A 160 -14.97 4.31 24.77
N PRO A 161 -14.38 4.76 25.89
CA PRO A 161 -13.11 4.23 26.37
C PRO A 161 -13.18 2.72 26.62
N LEU A 162 -12.10 2.02 26.34
CA LEU A 162 -11.98 0.58 26.53
C LEU A 162 -11.59 0.28 27.98
N PRO A 163 -12.38 -0.51 28.73
CA PRO A 163 -12.01 -0.91 30.09
C PRO A 163 -10.79 -1.82 30.04
N TRP A 164 -9.90 -1.67 31.03
CA TRP A 164 -8.70 -2.49 31.14
C TRP A 164 -8.22 -2.61 32.58
N THR A 165 -7.43 -3.64 32.85
CA THR A 165 -6.70 -3.81 34.11
C THR A 165 -5.26 -4.17 33.80
N GLN A 166 -4.31 -3.58 34.54
CA GLN A 166 -2.88 -3.80 34.35
C GLN A 166 -2.51 -5.29 34.46
N SER A 167 -3.13 -6.01 35.39
CA SER A 167 -2.90 -7.45 35.61
C SER A 167 -3.15 -8.30 34.37
N THR A 168 -4.10 -7.91 33.51
CA THR A 168 -4.42 -8.62 32.26
C THR A 168 -3.25 -8.61 31.28
N PHE A 169 -2.38 -7.60 31.34
CA PHE A 169 -1.28 -7.42 30.39
C PHE A 169 0.12 -7.63 30.99
N ASN A 170 0.22 -8.11 32.24
CA ASN A 170 1.50 -8.36 32.92
C ASN A 170 2.43 -9.32 32.15
N PHE A 171 1.88 -10.19 31.31
CA PHE A 171 2.67 -11.09 30.48
C PHE A 171 3.52 -10.34 29.43
N LEU A 172 3.14 -9.12 29.05
CA LEU A 172 3.85 -8.27 28.09
C LEU A 172 4.98 -7.47 28.73
N THR A 173 5.01 -7.31 30.05
CA THR A 173 6.00 -6.47 30.76
C THR A 173 7.45 -6.72 30.31
N PRO A 174 7.93 -7.96 30.08
CA PRO A 174 9.29 -8.21 29.59
C PRO A 174 9.56 -7.73 28.15
N HIS A 175 8.50 -7.48 27.37
CA HIS A 175 8.55 -7.15 25.94
C HIS A 175 8.15 -5.70 25.65
N LEU A 176 7.73 -4.95 26.67
CA LEU A 176 7.44 -3.52 26.54
C LEU A 176 8.74 -2.71 26.49
N PRO A 177 8.73 -1.51 25.88
CA PRO A 177 9.85 -0.60 25.94
C PRO A 177 10.28 -0.32 27.39
N PRO A 178 11.59 -0.23 27.66
CA PRO A 178 12.07 0.15 28.98
C PRO A 178 11.58 1.56 29.33
N SER A 179 11.35 1.80 30.62
CA SER A 179 11.06 3.16 31.09
C SER A 179 12.19 4.10 30.71
N PRO A 180 11.89 5.31 30.21
CA PRO A 180 12.94 6.26 29.84
C PRO A 180 13.81 6.54 31.06
N PRO A 181 15.15 6.53 30.91
CA PRO A 181 16.05 6.83 32.02
C PRO A 181 15.79 8.26 32.54
N LEU A 182 15.99 8.47 33.84
CA LEU A 182 15.90 9.79 34.50
C LEU A 182 16.82 10.85 33.87
N SER A 183 17.82 10.42 33.09
CA SER A 183 18.69 11.28 32.29
C SER A 183 18.63 10.84 30.82
N PRO A 184 18.38 11.76 29.88
CA PRO A 184 18.24 11.44 28.47
C PRO A 184 19.60 11.03 27.90
N THR A 185 19.89 9.74 27.94
CA THR A 185 21.01 9.17 27.19
C THR A 185 20.46 8.82 25.82
N PRO A 186 21.04 9.33 24.71
CA PRO A 186 20.59 8.96 23.38
C PRO A 186 20.72 7.45 23.21
N THR A 187 19.60 6.76 22.94
CA THR A 187 19.66 5.36 22.53
C THR A 187 20.04 5.32 21.04
N PRO A 188 20.93 4.40 20.62
CA PRO A 188 21.37 4.33 19.23
C PRO A 188 20.23 3.95 18.27
N LYS A 189 19.24 3.20 18.78
CA LYS A 189 17.97 2.92 18.09
C LYS A 189 16.79 2.96 19.08
N PRO A 190 15.56 3.22 18.63
CA PRO A 190 14.35 3.04 19.43
C PRO A 190 14.10 1.55 19.72
N HIS A 191 13.41 1.23 20.82
CA HIS A 191 12.84 -0.10 21.04
C HIS A 191 11.73 -0.36 20.01
N LEU A 192 11.85 -1.42 19.22
CA LEU A 192 10.94 -1.74 18.13
C LEU A 192 10.08 -2.95 18.46
N THR A 193 8.77 -2.72 18.61
CA THR A 193 7.78 -3.79 18.80
C THR A 193 6.96 -3.97 17.52
N LEU A 194 6.97 -5.17 16.96
CA LEU A 194 6.16 -5.54 15.81
C LEU A 194 4.86 -6.18 16.29
N THR A 195 3.71 -5.67 15.84
CA THR A 195 2.41 -6.28 16.15
C THR A 195 1.50 -6.39 14.93
N TYR A 196 0.79 -7.51 14.85
CA TYR A 196 -0.25 -7.72 13.86
C TYR A 196 -1.28 -8.75 14.35
N THR A 197 -2.46 -8.70 13.74
CA THR A 197 -3.55 -9.63 13.99
C THR A 197 -3.78 -10.47 12.75
N THR A 198 -3.89 -11.78 12.94
CA THR A 198 -4.18 -12.75 11.88
C THR A 198 -5.36 -13.63 12.26
N SER A 199 -6.12 -14.04 11.25
CA SER A 199 -7.14 -15.08 11.36
C SER A 199 -6.51 -16.47 11.25
N LEU A 200 -7.31 -17.53 11.42
CA LEU A 200 -6.88 -18.92 11.26
C LEU A 200 -6.42 -19.25 9.83
N SER A 201 -6.86 -18.48 8.82
CA SER A 201 -6.39 -18.60 7.43
C SER A 201 -5.13 -17.78 7.14
N GLY A 202 -4.50 -17.16 8.14
CA GLY A 202 -3.28 -16.35 7.95
C GLY A 202 -3.54 -14.94 7.42
N THR A 203 -4.80 -14.55 7.29
CA THR A 203 -5.22 -13.25 6.74
C THR A 203 -5.72 -12.31 7.83
N PRO A 204 -5.35 -11.02 7.82
CA PRO A 204 -5.84 -10.06 8.82
C PRO A 204 -7.37 -9.91 8.77
N PRO A 205 -8.06 -9.86 9.93
CA PRO A 205 -9.50 -9.62 9.96
C PRO A 205 -9.84 -8.17 9.57
N SER A 206 -10.94 -8.01 8.82
CA SER A 206 -11.56 -6.71 8.53
C SER A 206 -12.98 -6.64 9.12
N PRO A 207 -13.36 -5.54 9.82
CA PRO A 207 -12.50 -4.45 10.27
C PRO A 207 -11.49 -4.94 11.32
N PRO A 208 -10.39 -4.19 11.56
CA PRO A 208 -9.40 -4.56 12.58
C PRO A 208 -10.08 -4.78 13.93
N ALA A 209 -9.74 -5.89 14.59
CA ALA A 209 -10.26 -6.15 15.94
C ALA A 209 -9.85 -4.99 16.86
N THR A 210 -10.82 -4.30 17.45
CA THR A 210 -10.55 -3.28 18.46
C THR A 210 -10.27 -4.01 19.78
N ASN A 211 -9.03 -4.44 19.95
CA ASN A 211 -8.60 -5.19 21.14
C ASN A 211 -7.97 -4.22 22.16
N PRO A 212 -8.38 -4.24 23.44
CA PRO A 212 -7.71 -3.51 24.51
C PRO A 212 -6.19 -3.74 24.56
N LEU A 213 -5.71 -4.92 24.14
CA LEU A 213 -4.30 -5.23 23.97
C LEU A 213 -3.57 -4.25 23.06
N THR A 214 -4.13 -3.97 21.87
CA THR A 214 -3.53 -3.03 20.91
C THR A 214 -3.43 -1.64 21.52
N HIS A 215 -4.48 -1.19 22.21
CA HIS A 215 -4.47 0.11 22.89
C HIS A 215 -3.50 0.15 24.08
N TYR A 216 -3.32 -0.98 24.77
CA TYR A 216 -2.29 -1.12 25.80
C TYR A 216 -0.88 -0.99 25.21
N LEU A 217 -0.60 -1.66 24.08
CA LEU A 217 0.66 -1.47 23.37
C LEU A 217 0.85 -0.01 22.93
N ARG A 218 -0.17 0.62 22.34
CA ARG A 218 -0.15 2.05 21.97
C ARG A 218 0.24 2.96 23.11
N ARG A 219 -0.32 2.74 24.31
CA ARG A 219 -0.01 3.51 25.53
C ARG A 219 1.47 3.47 25.92
N HIS A 220 2.14 2.35 25.63
CA HIS A 220 3.52 2.11 26.06
C HIS A 220 4.58 2.47 25.01
N HIS A 221 4.20 2.99 23.85
CA HIS A 221 5.13 3.36 22.79
C HIS A 221 5.07 4.86 22.49
N ALA A 222 6.23 5.46 22.19
CA ALA A 222 6.32 6.88 21.86
C ALA A 222 5.82 7.17 20.44
N ALA A 223 5.97 6.22 19.52
CA ALA A 223 5.49 6.31 18.15
C ALA A 223 4.75 5.04 17.72
N LEU A 224 3.82 5.20 16.78
CA LEU A 224 3.09 4.13 16.13
C LEU A 224 3.29 4.25 14.62
N LEU A 225 3.82 3.21 13.99
CA LEU A 225 4.18 3.19 12.58
C LEU A 225 3.24 2.30 11.77
N ILE A 226 2.73 2.83 10.66
CA ILE A 226 1.98 2.07 9.64
C ILE A 226 2.41 2.45 8.22
N SER A 227 2.01 1.62 7.25
CA SER A 227 2.16 1.94 5.83
C SER A 227 1.04 2.87 5.32
N ALA A 228 1.35 3.73 4.33
CA ALA A 228 0.33 4.53 3.64
C ALA A 228 -0.80 3.69 3.00
N PRO A 229 -0.55 2.52 2.38
CA PRO A 229 -1.63 1.62 1.97
C PRO A 229 -2.58 1.23 3.11
N THR A 230 -2.06 0.90 4.29
CA THR A 230 -2.87 0.61 5.48
C THR A 230 -3.70 1.83 5.90
N ALA A 231 -3.09 3.01 5.89
CA ALA A 231 -3.78 4.26 6.22
C ALA A 231 -4.92 4.58 5.24
N LEU A 232 -4.69 4.40 3.94
CA LEU A 232 -5.68 4.62 2.88
C LEU A 232 -6.83 3.61 2.93
N ALA A 233 -6.54 2.34 3.24
CA ALA A 233 -7.53 1.28 3.24
C ALA A 233 -8.50 1.37 4.43
N HIS A 234 -8.02 1.84 5.59
CA HIS A 234 -8.79 1.76 6.84
C HIS A 234 -9.08 3.11 7.49
N ASP A 235 -8.37 4.18 7.10
CA ASP A 235 -8.45 5.51 7.72
C ASP A 235 -8.55 5.44 9.26
N PRO A 236 -7.51 4.90 9.93
CA PRO A 236 -7.55 4.64 11.36
C PRO A 236 -7.38 5.92 12.20
N ASP A 237 -7.73 5.85 13.50
CA ASP A 237 -7.50 6.95 14.45
C ASP A 237 -6.04 7.07 14.91
N LEU A 238 -5.34 5.93 15.03
CA LEU A 238 -3.98 5.78 15.55
C LEU A 238 -3.79 6.36 16.97
N THR A 239 -4.84 6.31 17.79
CA THR A 239 -4.84 6.80 19.18
C THR A 239 -4.98 5.65 20.18
N CYS A 240 -4.58 5.89 21.42
CA CYS A 240 -4.92 5.06 22.57
C CYS A 240 -6.29 5.49 23.13
N ARG A 241 -7.18 4.51 23.32
CA ARG A 241 -8.55 4.69 23.83
C ARG A 241 -8.80 3.90 25.11
N LEU A 242 -7.76 3.48 25.83
CA LEU A 242 -7.93 2.88 27.15
C LEU A 242 -8.63 3.85 28.10
N SER A 243 -9.42 3.33 29.05
CA SER A 243 -9.95 4.15 30.15
C SER A 243 -8.79 4.84 30.88
N GLY A 244 -8.89 6.16 31.03
CA GLY A 244 -7.84 7.00 31.59
C GLY A 244 -6.68 7.34 30.65
N ALA A 245 -6.83 7.13 29.33
CA ALA A 245 -5.83 7.55 28.34
C ALA A 245 -5.74 9.08 28.17
N TYR A 246 -6.78 9.81 28.57
CA TYR A 246 -6.87 11.27 28.49
C TYR A 246 -6.89 11.93 29.88
N ASP A 247 -6.66 11.15 30.94
CA ASP A 247 -6.64 11.66 32.32
C ASP A 247 -5.30 12.35 32.61
N GLY A 248 -5.33 13.36 33.47
CA GLY A 248 -4.17 14.14 33.88
C GLY A 248 -4.08 15.50 33.18
N ASP A 249 -2.99 16.22 33.44
CA ASP A 249 -2.81 17.60 32.94
C ASP A 249 -2.44 17.64 31.45
N ASP A 250 -1.81 16.58 30.92
CA ASP A 250 -1.49 16.42 29.50
C ASP A 250 -2.32 15.27 28.88
N PRO A 251 -3.39 15.58 28.11
CA PRO A 251 -4.24 14.58 27.49
C PRO A 251 -3.53 13.77 26.39
N LEU A 252 -2.34 14.19 25.95
CA LEU A 252 -1.53 13.52 24.93
C LEU A 252 -0.39 12.69 25.53
N ALA A 253 -0.21 12.69 26.86
CA ALA A 253 0.88 11.98 27.54
C ALA A 253 0.96 10.49 27.16
N TRP A 254 -0.20 9.86 26.96
CA TRP A 254 -0.33 8.45 26.63
C TRP A 254 -0.66 8.17 25.16
N GLN A 255 -0.64 9.21 24.32
CA GLN A 255 -0.90 9.09 22.89
C GLN A 255 0.41 8.89 22.13
N PRO A 256 0.57 7.79 21.37
CA PRO A 256 1.73 7.62 20.52
C PRO A 256 1.69 8.64 19.37
N ARG A 257 2.87 9.02 18.87
CA ARG A 257 2.96 9.80 17.64
C ARG A 257 2.75 8.90 16.41
N PRO A 258 1.76 9.16 15.55
CA PRO A 258 1.60 8.41 14.32
C PRO A 258 2.76 8.67 13.36
N VAL A 259 3.28 7.62 12.72
CA VAL A 259 4.32 7.65 11.69
C VAL A 259 3.80 6.89 10.47
N ILE A 260 3.59 7.60 9.37
CA ILE A 260 3.05 7.03 8.13
C ILE A 260 4.18 6.90 7.12
N LEU A 261 4.47 5.67 6.68
CA LEU A 261 5.45 5.42 5.62
C LEU A 261 4.80 5.57 4.25
N ASP A 262 5.20 6.59 3.51
CA ASP A 262 4.64 6.95 2.20
C ASP A 262 5.73 7.35 1.18
N PRO A 263 6.58 6.40 0.74
CA PRO A 263 7.71 6.69 -0.16
C PRO A 263 7.29 7.34 -1.49
N ARG A 264 6.01 7.22 -1.89
CA ARG A 264 5.46 7.74 -3.14
C ARG A 264 4.51 8.93 -2.95
N GLY A 265 4.32 9.43 -1.73
CA GLY A 265 3.45 10.57 -1.45
C GLY A 265 1.97 10.34 -1.85
N ARG A 266 1.45 9.12 -1.69
CA ARG A 266 0.08 8.73 -2.06
C ARG A 266 -0.96 9.00 -0.97
N TRP A 267 -0.55 9.12 0.30
CA TRP A 267 -1.49 9.32 1.40
C TRP A 267 -2.12 10.71 1.32
N VAL A 268 -3.45 10.75 1.38
CA VAL A 268 -4.22 11.99 1.42
C VAL A 268 -4.31 12.42 2.88
N VAL A 269 -3.54 13.45 3.22
CA VAL A 269 -3.43 13.96 4.60
C VAL A 269 -4.73 14.62 5.03
N GLU A 270 -5.24 15.54 4.21
CA GLU A 270 -6.42 16.33 4.52
C GLU A 270 -7.68 15.46 4.64
N GLY A 271 -8.50 15.72 5.66
CA GLY A 271 -9.70 14.94 5.95
C GLY A 271 -9.48 13.57 6.58
N SER A 272 -8.23 13.10 6.75
CA SER A 272 -7.97 11.82 7.43
C SER A 272 -8.34 11.87 8.91
N LYS A 273 -8.78 10.73 9.47
CA LYS A 273 -9.12 10.64 10.90
C LYS A 273 -7.94 10.97 11.81
N VAL A 274 -6.72 10.62 11.41
CA VAL A 274 -5.49 10.95 12.16
C VAL A 274 -5.32 12.46 12.29
N MET A 275 -5.49 13.20 11.20
CA MET A 275 -5.43 14.68 11.23
C MET A 275 -6.54 15.28 12.09
N ARG A 276 -7.75 14.72 12.00
CA ARG A 276 -8.87 15.15 12.84
C ARG A 276 -8.60 14.93 14.33
N MET A 277 -8.08 13.76 14.73
CA MET A 277 -7.72 13.49 16.12
C MET A 277 -6.68 14.48 16.65
N ALA A 278 -5.69 14.84 15.81
CA ALA A 278 -4.69 15.83 16.17
C ALA A 278 -5.29 17.24 16.35
N ARG A 279 -6.17 17.68 15.43
CA ARG A 279 -6.89 18.96 15.53
C ARG A 279 -7.78 19.05 16.77
N GLU A 280 -8.41 17.94 17.14
CA GLU A 280 -9.25 17.85 18.34
C GLU A 280 -8.43 17.79 19.66
N GLY A 281 -7.09 17.76 19.59
CA GLY A 281 -6.24 17.60 20.77
C GLY A 281 -6.32 16.22 21.41
N ARG A 282 -6.76 15.21 20.65
CA ARG A 282 -6.97 13.82 21.10
C ARG A 282 -5.95 12.84 20.56
N GLY A 283 -5.07 13.29 19.68
CA GLY A 283 -3.94 12.56 19.16
C GLY A 283 -2.78 13.50 18.90
N ARG A 284 -1.58 12.95 18.68
CA ARG A 284 -0.43 13.74 18.25
C ARG A 284 -0.46 13.92 16.73
N GLY A 285 0.05 15.05 16.25
CA GLY A 285 0.21 15.28 14.81
C GLY A 285 1.07 14.19 14.14
N PRO A 286 0.64 13.66 12.99
CA PRO A 286 1.36 12.58 12.33
C PRO A 286 2.68 13.05 11.73
N TRP A 287 3.67 12.17 11.73
CA TRP A 287 4.86 12.28 10.91
C TRP A 287 4.70 11.45 9.63
N VAL A 288 4.88 12.07 8.48
CA VAL A 288 4.80 11.38 7.18
C VAL A 288 6.18 11.25 6.61
N VAL A 289 6.68 10.01 6.55
CA VAL A 289 7.98 9.71 5.96
C VAL A 289 7.80 9.53 4.46
N THR A 290 8.42 10.40 3.67
CA THR A 290 8.25 10.47 2.21
C THR A 290 9.59 10.36 1.49
N GLY A 291 9.57 9.97 0.22
CA GLY A 291 10.75 10.07 -0.62
C GLY A 291 11.13 11.54 -0.86
N MET A 292 12.41 11.81 -1.14
CA MET A 292 12.91 13.18 -1.38
C MET A 292 12.07 14.01 -2.38
N GLY A 293 11.55 13.38 -3.44
CA GLY A 293 10.70 14.05 -4.44
C GLY A 293 9.20 14.10 -4.11
N GLY A 294 8.79 13.52 -2.98
CA GLY A 294 7.38 13.45 -2.54
C GLY A 294 6.94 14.60 -1.64
N VAL A 295 7.82 15.58 -1.40
CA VAL A 295 7.53 16.75 -0.56
C VAL A 295 6.60 17.71 -1.31
N ARG A 296 5.43 17.97 -0.73
CA ARG A 296 4.50 19.00 -1.20
C ARG A 296 4.31 19.99 -0.07
N GLU A 297 4.60 21.26 -0.34
CA GLU A 297 4.59 22.34 0.65
C GLU A 297 3.25 22.43 1.40
N GLU A 298 2.14 22.50 0.66
CA GLU A 298 0.79 22.50 1.23
C GLU A 298 0.52 21.33 2.21
N ARG A 299 1.04 20.13 1.91
CA ARG A 299 0.88 18.98 2.80
C ARG A 299 1.78 19.07 4.03
N ALA A 300 2.99 19.61 3.88
CA ALA A 300 3.90 19.84 5.00
C ALA A 300 3.29 20.87 5.95
N GLU A 301 2.78 21.99 5.43
CA GLU A 301 2.09 23.02 6.21
C GLU A 301 0.87 22.45 6.96
N ALA A 302 0.05 21.64 6.27
CA ALA A 302 -1.11 21.00 6.90
C ALA A 302 -0.70 20.09 8.08
N LEU A 303 0.39 19.33 7.93
CA LEU A 303 0.93 18.49 9.00
C LEU A 303 1.48 19.34 10.16
N GLU A 304 2.25 20.38 9.86
CA GLU A 304 2.83 21.28 10.86
C GLU A 304 1.76 22.01 11.68
N ALA A 305 0.65 22.39 11.05
CA ALA A 305 -0.49 23.04 11.71
C ALA A 305 -1.11 22.21 12.85
N VAL A 306 -0.90 20.89 12.88
CA VAL A 306 -1.37 19.99 13.94
C VAL A 306 -0.23 19.40 14.78
N GLY A 307 0.96 19.99 14.70
CA GLY A 307 2.17 19.55 15.39
C GLY A 307 2.77 18.26 14.80
N GLY A 308 2.42 17.92 13.57
CA GLY A 308 3.01 16.88 12.74
C GLY A 308 4.21 17.39 11.94
N ALA A 309 4.70 16.58 11.00
CA ALA A 309 5.81 16.95 10.13
C ALA A 309 5.88 16.03 8.90
N MET A 310 6.44 16.55 7.82
CA MET A 310 6.90 15.73 6.70
C MET A 310 8.39 15.43 6.86
N ILE A 311 8.78 14.16 6.72
CA ILE A 311 10.15 13.69 6.90
C ILE A 311 10.65 13.12 5.57
N PRO A 312 11.38 13.91 4.77
CA PRO A 312 11.98 13.41 3.54
C PRO A 312 13.13 12.45 3.85
N MET A 313 13.15 11.32 3.17
CA MET A 313 14.18 10.30 3.26
C MET A 313 14.55 9.75 1.88
N VAL A 314 15.76 9.18 1.78
CA VAL A 314 16.20 8.49 0.57
C VAL A 314 15.44 7.17 0.44
N VAL A 315 14.87 6.94 -0.74
CA VAL A 315 14.21 5.67 -1.10
C VAL A 315 15.26 4.77 -1.75
N ARG A 316 15.37 3.53 -1.27
CA ARG A 316 16.35 2.54 -1.77
C ARG A 316 15.87 1.90 -3.08
N GLU A 317 16.79 1.23 -3.77
CA GLU A 317 16.45 0.32 -4.87
C GLU A 317 15.45 -0.73 -4.35
N GLY A 318 14.27 -0.80 -4.96
CA GLY A 318 13.12 -1.56 -4.44
C GLY A 318 11.96 -0.70 -3.92
N GLY A 319 12.12 0.61 -3.80
CA GLY A 319 11.03 1.55 -3.56
C GLY A 319 10.58 1.71 -2.10
N GLY A 320 11.36 1.20 -1.14
CA GLY A 320 11.17 1.34 0.30
C GLY A 320 12.25 2.18 0.99
N PHE A 321 12.07 2.44 2.28
CA PHE A 321 13.08 3.10 3.12
C PHE A 321 14.02 2.10 3.75
N GLY A 322 15.21 2.56 4.11
CA GLY A 322 16.08 1.80 4.98
C GLY A 322 15.58 1.74 6.40
N TRP A 323 15.40 0.54 6.94
CA TRP A 323 14.89 0.39 8.30
C TRP A 323 15.86 0.94 9.36
N GLY A 324 17.17 0.69 9.22
CA GLY A 324 18.20 1.29 10.07
C GLY A 324 18.16 2.83 10.05
N ASP A 325 18.25 3.41 8.85
CA ASP A 325 18.17 4.86 8.64
C ASP A 325 16.88 5.46 9.22
N LEU A 326 15.75 4.76 9.07
CA LEU A 326 14.46 5.20 9.62
C LEU A 326 14.49 5.21 11.15
N MET A 327 15.04 4.18 11.78
CA MET A 327 15.19 4.14 13.24
C MET A 327 16.11 5.26 13.74
N GLU A 328 17.21 5.56 13.04
CA GLU A 328 18.10 6.68 13.37
C GLU A 328 17.39 8.04 13.25
N VAL A 329 16.64 8.24 12.17
CA VAL A 329 15.86 9.48 11.95
C VAL A 329 14.81 9.69 13.04
N LEU A 330 14.15 8.62 13.49
CA LEU A 330 13.17 8.66 14.58
C LEU A 330 13.84 8.89 15.95
N ALA A 331 14.94 8.19 16.24
CA ALA A 331 15.73 8.37 17.46
C ALA A 331 16.25 9.81 17.58
N GLY A 332 16.78 10.37 16.48
CA GLY A 332 17.23 11.76 16.41
C GLY A 332 16.12 12.80 16.65
N ARG A 333 14.84 12.39 16.55
CA ARG A 333 13.67 13.21 16.89
C ARG A 333 13.11 12.93 18.29
N GLY A 334 13.85 12.19 19.12
CA GLY A 334 13.48 11.87 20.50
C GLY A 334 12.52 10.69 20.65
N VAL A 335 12.34 9.87 19.62
CA VAL A 335 11.51 8.66 19.71
C VAL A 335 12.32 7.53 20.34
N GLY A 336 11.99 7.17 21.58
CA GLY A 336 12.64 6.06 22.30
C GLY A 336 12.02 4.68 22.01
N SER A 337 10.81 4.62 21.46
CA SER A 337 10.12 3.37 21.14
C SER A 337 9.11 3.51 20.02
N VAL A 338 9.00 2.47 19.19
CA VAL A 338 8.14 2.40 18.01
C VAL A 338 7.31 1.12 18.07
N LEU A 339 5.99 1.26 18.02
CA LEU A 339 5.07 0.17 17.76
C LEU A 339 4.77 0.11 16.27
N VAL A 340 4.96 -1.02 15.62
CA VAL A 340 4.62 -1.21 14.20
C VAL A 340 3.30 -1.97 14.10
N GLU A 341 2.25 -1.30 13.60
CA GLU A 341 0.91 -1.88 13.44
C GLU A 341 0.61 -2.19 11.97
N GLY A 342 0.99 -3.39 11.55
CA GLY A 342 0.51 -3.99 10.30
C GLY A 342 0.84 -3.26 8.97
N GLY A 343 0.37 -3.88 7.89
CA GLY A 343 0.81 -3.64 6.52
C GLY A 343 1.79 -4.72 6.09
N GLU A 344 1.37 -5.60 5.19
CA GLU A 344 2.16 -6.76 4.73
C GLU A 344 3.60 -6.37 4.38
N GLY A 345 3.79 -5.35 3.54
CA GLY A 345 5.12 -4.90 3.13
C GLY A 345 5.99 -4.36 4.27
N VAL A 346 5.38 -3.77 5.30
CA VAL A 346 6.10 -3.27 6.49
C VAL A 346 6.52 -4.44 7.38
N VAL A 347 5.58 -5.34 7.68
CA VAL A 347 5.84 -6.51 8.51
C VAL A 347 6.85 -7.43 7.84
N GLY A 348 6.64 -7.77 6.57
CA GLY A 348 7.55 -8.60 5.79
C GLY A 348 8.92 -7.95 5.59
N GLY A 349 8.98 -6.62 5.45
CA GLY A 349 10.24 -5.88 5.39
C GLY A 349 11.04 -5.96 6.69
N LEU A 350 10.38 -5.77 7.84
CA LEU A 350 11.03 -5.83 9.15
C LEU A 350 11.44 -7.23 9.57
N LEU A 351 10.66 -8.25 9.23
CA LEU A 351 11.01 -9.65 9.52
C LEU A 351 12.24 -10.13 8.73
N LYS A 352 12.63 -9.43 7.66
CA LYS A 352 13.88 -9.69 6.92
C LYS A 352 15.10 -9.03 7.59
N GLU A 353 14.91 -8.10 8.51
CA GLU A 353 15.98 -7.35 9.17
C GLU A 353 16.41 -8.03 10.48
N LYS A 354 17.62 -8.60 10.49
CA LYS A 354 18.16 -9.29 11.66
C LYS A 354 18.52 -8.31 12.79
N GLY A 355 18.06 -8.59 14.00
CA GLY A 355 18.40 -7.83 15.21
C GLY A 355 17.75 -6.44 15.31
N LEU A 356 16.86 -6.08 14.39
CA LEU A 356 16.18 -4.79 14.42
C LEU A 356 14.94 -4.81 15.31
N VAL A 357 14.12 -5.85 15.20
CA VAL A 357 12.88 -6.03 15.97
C VAL A 357 13.20 -6.59 17.36
N ASP A 358 12.86 -5.85 18.41
CA ASP A 358 13.16 -6.22 19.79
C ASP A 358 12.06 -7.11 20.39
N ALA A 359 10.80 -6.90 19.98
CA ALA A 359 9.67 -7.68 20.45
C ALA A 359 8.64 -7.93 19.33
N VAL A 360 7.99 -9.09 19.37
CA VAL A 360 6.88 -9.45 18.50
C VAL A 360 5.66 -9.76 19.35
N VAL A 361 4.49 -9.25 18.96
CA VAL A 361 3.20 -9.55 19.58
C VAL A 361 2.18 -9.85 18.49
N VAL A 362 1.83 -11.12 18.30
CA VAL A 362 0.86 -11.57 17.29
C VAL A 362 -0.43 -12.00 17.96
N THR A 363 -1.55 -11.48 17.47
CA THR A 363 -2.88 -11.93 17.89
C THR A 363 -3.48 -12.85 16.84
N VAL A 364 -3.83 -14.06 17.23
CA VAL A 364 -4.53 -15.04 16.41
C VAL A 364 -6.01 -15.03 16.82
N VAL A 365 -6.87 -14.61 15.90
CA VAL A 365 -8.33 -14.63 16.11
C VAL A 365 -8.92 -15.94 15.56
N PRO A 366 -9.87 -16.58 16.26
CA PRO A 366 -10.41 -17.89 15.89
C PRO A 366 -11.48 -17.78 14.78
N ARG A 367 -11.17 -17.04 13.71
CA ARG A 367 -12.04 -16.84 12.56
C ARG A 367 -11.38 -17.32 11.28
N TRP A 368 -12.19 -17.76 10.33
CA TRP A 368 -11.77 -18.00 8.96
C TRP A 368 -12.13 -16.77 8.13
N VAL A 369 -11.14 -16.10 7.56
CA VAL A 369 -11.35 -14.98 6.64
C VAL A 369 -11.08 -15.51 5.22
N GLY A 370 -12.01 -15.25 4.30
CA GLY A 370 -12.00 -15.80 2.94
C GLY A 370 -10.75 -15.42 2.13
N SER A 371 -10.60 -16.05 0.96
CA SER A 371 -9.40 -16.05 0.10
C SER A 371 -9.02 -14.72 -0.58
N GLY A 372 -9.50 -13.58 -0.08
CA GLY A 372 -9.13 -12.24 -0.56
C GLY A 372 -8.24 -11.45 0.41
N GLY A 373 -7.93 -12.00 1.58
CA GLY A 373 -7.04 -11.36 2.53
C GLY A 373 -5.58 -11.54 2.14
N VAL A 374 -4.80 -10.46 2.23
CA VAL A 374 -3.36 -10.49 2.02
C VAL A 374 -2.70 -11.03 3.30
N GLY A 375 -2.07 -12.19 3.21
CA GLY A 375 -1.48 -12.86 4.37
C GLY A 375 -0.22 -12.16 4.88
N VAL A 376 0.06 -12.28 6.17
CA VAL A 376 1.36 -11.88 6.75
C VAL A 376 2.28 -13.08 6.65
N VAL A 377 2.74 -13.38 5.44
CA VAL A 377 3.73 -14.44 5.20
C VAL A 377 4.97 -13.76 4.66
N PRO A 378 6.11 -13.77 5.37
CA PRO A 378 7.35 -13.32 4.77
C PRO A 378 7.61 -14.18 3.52
N GLU A 379 7.89 -13.54 2.38
CA GLU A 379 8.39 -14.28 1.22
C GLU A 379 9.56 -15.16 1.67
N ARG A 380 9.45 -16.46 1.39
CA ARG A 380 10.44 -17.45 1.81
C ARG A 380 11.80 -17.08 1.19
N GLY A 381 12.66 -16.48 2.00
CA GLY A 381 14.07 -16.31 1.65
C GLY A 381 14.78 -17.67 1.68
N GLU A 382 15.94 -17.74 1.03
CA GLU A 382 16.87 -18.86 1.19
C GLU A 382 17.46 -18.81 2.62
N GLY A 383 16.78 -19.43 3.58
CA GLY A 383 17.20 -19.49 4.98
C GLY A 383 16.15 -20.09 5.91
N GLU A 384 16.59 -20.49 7.10
CA GLU A 384 15.67 -20.76 8.22
C GLU A 384 14.99 -19.45 8.60
N GLY A 385 13.65 -19.46 8.72
CA GLY A 385 12.88 -18.28 9.11
C GLY A 385 13.22 -17.85 10.54
N GLU A 386 13.05 -16.56 10.84
CA GLU A 386 13.25 -16.05 12.19
C GLU A 386 12.27 -16.72 13.19
N GLU A 387 12.78 -17.10 14.36
CA GLU A 387 11.99 -17.74 15.41
C GLU A 387 11.60 -16.72 16.48
N VAL A 388 10.42 -16.90 17.08
CA VAL A 388 10.04 -16.17 18.30
C VAL A 388 10.64 -16.89 19.50
N ARG A 389 11.73 -16.35 20.02
CA ARG A 389 12.40 -16.85 21.23
C ARG A 389 11.67 -16.41 22.49
N GLY A 390 11.68 -17.28 23.50
CA GLY A 390 11.01 -17.04 24.77
C GLY A 390 9.49 -16.86 24.61
N ALA A 391 8.91 -17.49 23.58
CA ALA A 391 7.51 -17.33 23.23
C ALA A 391 6.57 -17.62 24.42
N ARG A 392 5.71 -16.67 24.71
CA ARG A 392 4.60 -16.81 25.66
C ARG A 392 3.29 -16.81 24.90
N TRP A 393 2.45 -17.78 25.24
CA TRP A 393 1.12 -17.96 24.65
C TRP A 393 0.09 -17.65 25.71
N VAL A 394 -0.77 -16.67 25.45
CA VAL A 394 -1.78 -16.21 26.41
C VAL A 394 -3.12 -16.16 25.71
N GLN A 395 -4.10 -16.86 26.26
CA GLN A 395 -5.48 -16.77 25.81
C GLN A 395 -6.12 -15.49 26.35
N MET A 396 -6.73 -14.71 25.46
CA MET A 396 -7.42 -13.46 25.77
C MET A 396 -8.84 -13.50 25.20
N GLY A 397 -9.79 -13.99 26.02
CA GLY A 397 -11.12 -14.31 25.53
C GLY A 397 -11.08 -15.49 24.56
N GLU A 398 -11.56 -15.28 23.34
CA GLU A 398 -11.50 -16.29 22.26
C GLU A 398 -10.20 -16.20 21.44
N ASP A 399 -9.46 -15.09 21.56
CA ASP A 399 -8.21 -14.88 20.83
C ASP A 399 -7.02 -15.51 21.57
N VAL A 400 -5.96 -15.83 20.83
CA VAL A 400 -4.67 -16.26 21.38
C VAL A 400 -3.61 -15.24 21.00
N VAL A 401 -2.86 -14.78 21.99
CA VAL A 401 -1.74 -13.87 21.80
C VAL A 401 -0.45 -14.64 21.98
N VAL A 402 0.46 -14.52 21.02
CA VAL A 402 1.85 -14.95 21.16
C VAL A 402 2.75 -13.73 21.23
N CYS A 403 3.64 -13.70 22.23
CA CYS A 403 4.66 -12.67 22.31
C CYS A 403 6.04 -13.24 22.64
N GLY A 404 7.08 -12.54 22.22
CA GLY A 404 8.46 -12.95 22.44
C GLY A 404 9.45 -12.00 21.76
N THR A 405 10.71 -12.41 21.70
CA THR A 405 11.77 -11.69 20.98
C THR A 405 12.08 -12.40 19.68
N LEU A 406 12.36 -11.68 18.60
CA LEU A 406 12.77 -12.29 17.34
C LEU A 406 14.27 -12.67 17.41
N GLY A 407 14.66 -13.87 16.98
CA GLY A 407 16.08 -14.13 16.68
C GLY A 407 16.53 -15.57 16.51
#